data_AF-A0A955NHW0-F1
#
_entry.id   AF-A0A955NHW0-F1
#
_cell.length_a   1.000
_cell.length_b   1.000
_cell.length_c   1.000
_cell.angle_alpha   90.00
_cell.angle_beta   90.00
_cell.angle_gamma   90.00
#
_symmetry.space_group_name_H-M   'P 1'
#
loop_
_entity.id
_entity.type
_entity.pdbx_description
1 polymer ?
#
loop_
_entity_poly.entity_id
_entity_poly.type
_entity_poly.pdbx_seq_one_letter_code
_entity_poly.pdbx_strand_id
1 'polypeptide(L)'
;LGVACSHRKGKTTASALKVCLEEAEKVSDRIKGELIDLADLKIPARLAAGVPLEEGEKDDFPDLIPRIESPNTIGLIIGTPVYFGNMSAL
;
A
#
# COMPACT_ATOMS: atom_id res chain seq x y z
N LEU A 1 8.34 5.11 -0.21
CA LEU A 1 6.98 4.65 -0.57
C LEU A 1 6.18 4.37 0.69
N GLY A 2 4.99 4.94 0.85
CA GLY A 2 4.05 4.59 1.92
C GLY A 2 2.89 3.79 1.34
N VAL A 3 2.52 2.67 1.96
CA VAL A 3 1.43 1.79 1.50
C VAL A 3 0.35 1.69 2.57
N ALA A 4 -0.85 2.21 2.27
CA ALA A 4 -1.99 2.17 3.17
C ALA A 4 -2.88 0.95 2.88
N CYS A 5 -2.87 -0.03 3.78
CA CYS A 5 -3.64 -1.27 3.69
C CYS A 5 -5.04 -1.15 4.34
N SER A 6 -5.63 0.05 4.30
CA SER A 6 -6.95 0.33 4.87
C SER A 6 -8.02 0.28 3.77
N HIS A 7 -9.12 -0.42 4.03
CA HIS A 7 -10.31 -0.39 3.16
C HIS A 7 -10.99 0.99 3.10
N ARG A 8 -10.66 1.89 4.05
CA ARG A 8 -11.25 3.22 4.15
C ARG A 8 -10.31 4.25 3.53
N LYS A 9 -10.61 4.62 2.28
CA LYS A 9 -9.82 5.58 1.48
C LYS A 9 -9.54 6.87 2.24
N GLY A 10 -8.27 7.28 2.27
CA GLY A 10 -7.84 8.56 2.83
C GLY A 10 -8.09 8.75 4.32
N LYS A 11 -8.43 7.68 5.07
CA LYS A 11 -8.65 7.75 6.53
C LYS A 11 -7.33 7.60 7.29
N THR A 12 -7.43 7.31 8.59
CA THR A 12 -6.34 7.42 9.58
C THR A 12 -5.04 6.76 9.15
N THR A 13 -5.08 5.56 8.58
CA THR A 13 -3.87 4.87 8.08
C THR A 13 -3.18 5.66 6.98
N ALA A 14 -3.93 6.12 5.97
CA ALA A 14 -3.40 6.92 4.88
C ALA A 14 -2.92 8.30 5.37
N SER A 15 -3.68 8.95 6.26
CA SER A 15 -3.29 10.24 6.85
C SER A 15 -1.99 10.12 7.67
N ALA A 16 -1.83 9.08 8.47
CA ALA A 16 -0.61 8.85 9.24
C ALA A 16 0.60 8.63 8.34
N LEU A 17 0.45 7.84 7.27
CA LEU A 17 1.52 7.64 6.29
C LEU A 17 1.92 8.93 5.57
N LYS A 18 0.96 9.82 5.24
CA LYS A 18 1.29 11.13 4.67
C LYS A 18 2.21 11.93 5.60
N VAL A 19 1.87 12.00 6.89
CA VAL A 19 2.73 12.67 7.88
C VAL A 19 4.12 12.02 7.93
N CYS A 20 4.21 10.69 7.98
CA CYS A 20 5.51 10.01 7.97
C CYS A 20 6.35 10.33 6.73
N LEU A 21 5.73 10.36 5.55
CA LEU A 21 6.41 10.69 4.29
C LEU A 21 6.84 12.15 4.26
N GLU A 22 5.97 13.08 4.66
CA GLU A 22 6.26 14.51 4.74
C GLU A 22 7.43 14.80 5.70
N GLU A 23 7.50 14.13 6.86
CA GLU A 23 8.64 14.27 7.77
C GLU A 23 9.92 13.65 7.19
N ALA A 24 9.82 12.53 6.45
CA ALA A 24 10.98 11.94 5.79
C ALA A 24 11.57 12.85 4.71
N GLU A 25 10.73 13.55 3.94
CA GLU A 25 11.17 14.51 2.93
C GLU A 25 11.97 15.69 3.53
N LYS A 26 11.68 16.07 4.79
CA LYS A 26 12.42 17.16 5.48
C LYS A 26 13.85 16.77 5.86
N VAL A 27 14.16 15.47 5.90
CA VAL A 27 15.51 15.00 6.26
C VAL A 27 16.50 15.25 5.11
N SER A 28 16.05 15.17 3.85
CA SER A 28 16.90 15.42 2.68
C SER A 28 16.05 15.66 1.44
N ASP A 29 16.43 16.65 0.62
CA ASP A 29 15.78 16.94 -0.68
C ASP A 29 15.81 15.76 -1.68
N ARG A 30 16.69 14.79 -1.44
CA ARG A 30 16.79 13.54 -2.21
C ARG A 30 15.66 12.56 -1.92
N ILE A 31 14.95 12.73 -0.81
CA ILE A 31 13.83 11.89 -0.40
C ILE A 31 12.57 12.48 -1.02
N LYS A 32 11.81 11.63 -1.72
CA LYS A 32 10.47 11.93 -2.22
C LYS A 32 9.51 10.86 -1.73
N GLY A 33 8.41 11.32 -1.14
CA GLY A 33 7.33 10.51 -0.63
C GLY A 33 6.28 10.28 -1.70
N GLU A 34 5.91 9.02 -1.87
CA GLU A 34 4.74 8.62 -2.64
C GLU A 34 3.84 7.79 -1.72
N LEU A 35 2.54 8.08 -1.72
CA LEU A 35 1.53 7.29 -1.02
C LEU A 35 0.76 6.44 -2.03
N ILE A 36 0.73 5.13 -1.79
CA ILE A 36 -0.20 4.18 -2.41
C ILE A 36 -1.31 3.89 -1.40
N ASP A 37 -2.54 4.27 -1.74
CA ASP A 37 -3.74 3.92 -0.95
C ASP A 37 -4.45 2.75 -1.64
N LEU A 38 -4.48 1.59 -0.98
CA LEU A 38 -5.04 0.35 -1.56
C LEU A 38 -6.57 0.32 -1.55
N ALA A 39 -7.24 1.28 -0.89
CA ALA A 39 -8.69 1.22 -0.61
C ALA A 39 -9.59 1.02 -1.83
N ASP A 40 -9.17 1.49 -3.02
CA ASP A 40 -9.95 1.38 -4.26
C ASP A 40 -9.41 0.33 -5.23
N LEU A 41 -8.33 -0.37 -4.86
CA LEU A 41 -7.74 -1.40 -5.70
C LEU A 41 -8.42 -2.74 -5.45
N LYS A 42 -8.59 -3.53 -6.50
CA LYS A 42 -9.05 -4.90 -6.39
C LYS A 42 -7.84 -5.82 -6.26
N ILE A 43 -7.57 -6.27 -5.03
CA ILE A 43 -6.47 -7.19 -4.72
C ILE A 43 -7.08 -8.43 -4.08
N PRO A 44 -7.44 -9.46 -4.87
CA PRO A 44 -8.15 -10.62 -4.32
C PRO A 44 -7.22 -11.50 -3.47
N ALA A 45 -7.39 -11.48 -2.14
CA ALA A 45 -6.57 -12.25 -1.20
C ALA A 45 -6.54 -13.77 -1.50
N ARG A 46 -7.55 -14.32 -2.18
CA ARG A 46 -7.60 -15.74 -2.55
C ARG A 46 -6.46 -16.16 -3.48
N LEU A 47 -5.90 -15.24 -4.28
CA LEU A 47 -4.70 -15.50 -5.07
C LEU A 47 -3.50 -15.86 -4.17
N ALA A 48 -3.32 -15.14 -3.06
CA ALA A 48 -2.27 -15.44 -2.09
C ALA A 48 -2.49 -16.79 -1.36
N ALA A 49 -3.73 -17.27 -1.32
CA ALA A 49 -4.09 -18.60 -0.82
C ALA A 49 -3.98 -19.71 -1.88
N GLY A 50 -3.49 -19.40 -3.09
CA GLY A 50 -3.33 -20.36 -4.19
C GLY A 50 -4.63 -20.68 -4.96
N VAL A 51 -5.68 -19.89 -4.76
CA VAL A 51 -6.95 -20.01 -5.48
C VAL A 51 -6.93 -19.07 -6.68
N PRO A 52 -7.19 -19.56 -7.92
CA PRO A 52 -7.15 -18.72 -9.11
C PRO A 52 -8.22 -17.61 -9.11
N LEU A 53 -8.04 -16.63 -9.99
CA LEU A 53 -9.07 -15.63 -10.29
C LEU A 53 -10.27 -16.28 -10.99
N GLU A 54 -11.44 -15.69 -10.80
CA GLU A 54 -12.62 -16.05 -11.60
C GLU A 54 -12.51 -15.46 -13.01
N GLU A 55 -13.31 -16.00 -13.94
CA GLU A 55 -13.34 -15.50 -15.32
C GLU A 55 -13.77 -14.02 -15.35
N GLY A 56 -12.95 -13.18 -15.97
CA GLY A 56 -13.19 -11.74 -16.07
C GLY A 56 -12.77 -10.92 -14.84
N GLU A 57 -12.24 -11.55 -13.81
CA GLU A 57 -11.71 -10.85 -12.64
C GLU A 57 -10.26 -10.39 -12.88
N LYS A 58 -9.93 -9.20 -12.38
CA LYS A 58 -8.60 -8.59 -12.48
C LYS A 58 -8.03 -8.35 -11.08
N ASP A 59 -6.76 -8.68 -10.92
CA ASP A 59 -5.93 -8.26 -9.79
C ASP A 59 -5.16 -6.98 -10.17
N ASP A 60 -5.27 -5.95 -9.34
CA ASP A 60 -4.57 -4.68 -9.50
C ASP A 60 -3.20 -4.66 -8.81
N PHE A 61 -2.85 -5.68 -8.02
CA PHE A 61 -1.53 -5.76 -7.37
C PHE A 61 -0.34 -5.74 -8.35
N PRO A 62 -0.38 -6.42 -9.52
CA PRO A 62 0.69 -6.35 -10.50
C PRO A 62 1.02 -4.92 -10.98
N ASP A 63 0.04 -4.02 -11.00
CA ASP A 63 0.22 -2.61 -11.41
C ASP A 63 1.03 -1.78 -10.37
N LEU A 64 1.28 -2.35 -9.18
CA LEU A 64 2.09 -1.77 -8.12
C LEU A 64 3.56 -2.22 -8.17
N ILE A 65 3.85 -3.39 -8.76
CA ILE A 65 5.19 -4.00 -8.78
C ILE A 65 6.26 -3.06 -9.32
N PRO A 66 6.07 -2.35 -10.45
CA PRO A 66 7.11 -1.44 -10.97
C PRO A 66 7.50 -0.32 -10.00
N ARG A 67 6.58 0.09 -9.12
CA ARG A 67 6.83 1.14 -8.11
C ARG A 67 7.58 0.57 -6.93
N ILE A 68 7.23 -0.65 -6.51
CA ILE A 68 7.85 -1.36 -5.38
C ILE A 68 9.27 -1.79 -5.74
N GLU A 69 9.48 -2.37 -6.92
CA GLU A 69 10.77 -2.89 -7.40
C GLU A 69 11.67 -1.82 -8.05
N SER A 70 11.16 -0.59 -8.18
CA SER A 70 11.95 0.51 -8.72
C SER A 70 13.28 0.65 -7.96
N PRO A 71 14.43 0.78 -8.66
CA PRO A 71 15.72 1.00 -8.00
C PRO A 71 15.77 2.34 -7.24
N ASN A 72 14.81 3.24 -7.50
CA ASN A 72 14.67 4.51 -6.77
C ASN A 72 13.84 4.37 -5.48
N THR A 73 13.15 3.24 -5.28
CA THR A 73 12.42 2.95 -4.03
C THR A 73 13.40 2.42 -3.00
N ILE A 74 13.98 3.34 -2.21
CA ILE A 74 14.98 3.02 -1.18
C ILE A 74 14.39 2.76 0.22
N GLY A 75 13.07 2.90 0.36
CA GLY A 75 12.38 2.76 1.65
C GLY A 75 10.88 2.55 1.51
N LEU A 76 10.35 1.68 2.37
CA LEU A 76 8.93 1.30 2.41
C LEU A 76 8.38 1.49 3.83
N ILE A 77 7.25 2.17 3.93
CA ILE A 77 6.48 2.29 5.18
C ILE A 77 5.11 1.65 4.94
N ILE A 78 4.76 0.63 5.72
CA ILE A 78 3.48 -0.06 5.62
C ILE A 78 2.60 0.38 6.77
N GLY A 79 1.43 0.94 6.44
CA GLY A 79 0.39 1.27 7.41
C GLY A 79 -0.78 0.32 7.22
N THR A 80 -1.19 -0.36 8.29
CA THR A 80 -2.35 -1.26 8.27
C THR A 80 -3.22 -1.01 9.50
N PRO A 81 -4.56 -0.92 9.37
CA PRO A 81 -5.42 -0.90 10.53
C PRO A 81 -5.35 -2.24 11.25
N VAL A 82 -5.60 -2.22 12.56
CA VAL A 82 -5.72 -3.45 13.35
C VAL A 82 -7.16 -3.92 13.28
N TYR A 83 -7.38 -5.07 12.64
CA TYR A 83 -8.66 -5.77 12.62
C TYR A 83 -8.50 -7.11 13.31
N PHE A 84 -9.37 -7.39 14.29
CA PHE A 84 -9.35 -8.65 15.06
C PHE A 84 -7.99 -8.98 15.70
N GLY A 85 -7.27 -7.95 16.17
CA GLY A 85 -5.94 -8.12 16.77
C GLY A 85 -4.83 -8.46 15.76
N ASN A 86 -5.09 -8.33 14.46
CA ASN A 86 -4.13 -8.59 13.38
C ASN A 86 -4.13 -7.47 12.34
N MET A 87 -3.24 -7.57 11.36
CA MET A 87 -3.22 -6.68 10.19
C MET A 87 -4.49 -6.88 9.35
N SER A 88 -4.88 -5.84 8.61
CA SER A 88 -5.89 -5.96 7.57
C SER A 88 -5.52 -7.05 6.56
N ALA A 89 -6.49 -7.89 6.20
CA ALA A 89 -6.39 -8.86 5.11
C ALA A 89 -6.79 -8.27 3.75
N LEU A 90 -6.86 -6.93 3.66
CA LEU A 90 -7.14 -6.21 2.41
C LEU A 90 -6.26 -6.75 1.29
#